data_AF-X0ZDJ0-F1
#
_entry.id   AF-X0ZDJ0-F1
#
_cell.length_a   1.000
_cell.length_b   1.000
_cell.length_c   1.000
_cell.angle_alpha   90.00
_cell.angle_beta   90.00
_cell.angle_gamma   90.00
#
_symmetry.space_group_name_H-M   'P 1'
#
loop_
_entity.id
_entity.type
_entity.pdbx_description
1 polymer ?
#
loop_
_entity_poly.entity_id
_entity_poly.type
_entity_poly.pdbx_seq_one_letter_code
_entity_poly.pdbx_strand_id
1 'polypeptide(L)' 'MQDIISQIQEIQLTDTPAIPLWFNGLWSQVSNAVWTNWPSAAEDTPNYLPCTWNNYWEMGAVLMLCELELAK' A
#
# COMPACT_ATOMS: atom_id res chain seq x y z
N MET A 1 0.27 -21.21 13.85
CA MET A 1 -0.27 -19.87 13.51
C MET A 1 -1.66 -19.96 12.93
N GLN A 2 -1.89 -20.80 11.90
CA GLN A 2 -3.22 -20.99 11.28
C GLN A 2 -4.30 -21.34 12.31
N ASP A 3 -4.04 -22.29 13.22
CA ASP A 3 -5.02 -22.68 14.25
C ASP A 3 -5.47 -21.51 15.14
N ILE A 4 -4.52 -20.64 15.53
CA ILE A 4 -4.81 -19.46 16.36
C ILE A 4 -5.61 -18.42 15.55
N ILE A 5 -5.23 -18.19 14.30
CA ILE A 5 -5.95 -17.25 13.41
C ILE A 5 -7.39 -17.73 13.19
N SER A 6 -7.60 -19.04 13.02
CA SER A 6 -8.95 -19.62 12.87
C SER A 6 -9.82 -19.38 14.10
N GLN A 7 -9.26 -19.52 15.31
CA GLN A 7 -9.99 -19.25 16.55
C GLN A 7 -10.36 -17.76 16.69
N ILE A 8 -9.45 -16.85 16.32
CA ILE A 8 -9.74 -15.40 16.31
C ILE A 8 -10.85 -15.07 15.31
N GLN A 9 -10.81 -15.68 14.13
CA GLN A 9 -11.82 -15.47 13.09
C GLN A 9 -13.19 -15.99 13.52
N GLU A 10 -13.26 -17.12 14.23
CA GLU A 10 -14.51 -17.65 14.79
C GLU A 10 -15.15 -16.65 15.76
N ILE A 11 -14.36 -16.08 16.68
CA ILE A 11 -14.82 -15.04 17.62
C ILE A 11 -15.30 -13.80 16.85
N GLN A 12 -14.50 -13.31 15.90
CA GLN A 12 -14.82 -12.11 15.12
C GLN A 12 -16.15 -12.26 14.35
N LEU A 13 -16.39 -13.43 13.75
CA LEU A 13 -17.60 -13.70 12.96
C LEU A 13 -18.83 -14.01 13.83
N THR A 14 -18.63 -14.49 15.06
CA THR A 14 -19.73 -14.78 16.00
C THR A 14 -20.18 -13.53 16.73
N ASP A 15 -19.24 -12.75 17.28
CA ASP A 15 -19.55 -11.57 18.09
C ASP A 15 -19.73 -10.31 17.23
N THR A 16 -19.21 -10.32 16.00
CA THR A 16 -19.32 -9.24 15.01
C THR A 16 -18.96 -7.83 15.53
N PRO A 17 -17.87 -7.65 16.31
CA PRO A 17 -17.52 -6.33 16.85
C PRO A 17 -17.17 -5.31 15.75
N ALA A 18 -16.75 -5.79 14.58
CA ALA A 18 -16.60 -5.02 13.36
C ALA A 18 -16.94 -5.92 12.17
N ILE A 19 -17.70 -5.40 11.21
CA ILE A 19 -18.12 -6.11 10.00
C ILE A 19 -17.20 -5.67 8.85
N PRO A 20 -16.28 -6.54 8.37
CA PRO A 20 -15.45 -6.21 7.20
C PRO A 20 -16.33 -6.18 5.95
N LEU A 21 -16.19 -5.13 5.14
CA LEU A 21 -16.96 -4.98 3.91
C LEU A 21 -16.07 -4.99 2.67
N TRP A 22 -14.99 -4.21 2.68
CA TRP A 22 -14.01 -4.18 1.60
C TRP A 22 -12.63 -3.78 2.12
N PHE A 23 -11.59 -4.10 1.35
CA PHE A 23 -10.26 -3.51 1.54
C PHE A 23 -10.26 -2.14 0.89
N ASN A 24 -10.05 -1.09 1.68
CA ASN A 24 -10.01 0.26 1.13
C ASN A 24 -8.79 0.43 0.21
N GLY A 25 -8.94 1.24 -0.84
CA GLY A 25 -7.88 1.46 -1.80
C GLY A 25 -6.65 2.11 -1.18
N LEU A 26 -5.46 1.71 -1.61
CA LEU A 26 -4.23 2.47 -1.37
C LEU A 26 -4.20 3.63 -2.37
N TRP A 27 -4.65 4.82 -1.96
CA TRP A 27 -4.82 5.94 -2.88
C TRP A 27 -3.48 6.56 -3.27
N SER A 28 -3.12 6.44 -4.54
CA SER A 28 -1.94 7.07 -5.11
C SER A 28 -2.20 7.48 -6.55
N GLN A 29 -2.13 8.78 -6.82
CA GLN A 29 -2.22 9.36 -8.15
C GLN A 29 -1.15 10.44 -8.25
N VAL A 30 -0.45 10.47 -9.37
CA VAL A 30 0.77 11.27 -9.55
C VAL A 30 0.75 11.96 -10.90
N SER A 31 1.52 13.04 -11.03
CA SER A 31 1.65 13.81 -12.28
C SER A 31 3.04 13.65 -12.86
N ASN A 32 3.09 13.46 -14.18
CA ASN A 32 4.33 13.39 -14.95
C ASN A 32 4.81 14.75 -15.47
N ALA A 33 4.20 15.86 -15.05
CA ALA A 33 4.57 17.19 -15.53
C ALA A 33 5.99 17.64 -15.10
N VAL A 34 6.50 17.11 -13.98
CA VAL A 34 7.82 17.47 -13.42
C VAL A 34 8.62 16.24 -13.02
N TRP A 35 7.96 15.20 -12.51
CA TRP A 35 8.62 13.98 -12.03
C TRP A 35 8.06 12.76 -12.75
N THR A 36 8.94 11.85 -13.16
CA THR A 36 8.63 10.58 -13.80
C THR A 36 9.22 9.42 -13.01
N ASN A 37 9.15 8.21 -13.57
CA ASN A 37 9.63 6.98 -12.95
C ASN A 37 8.92 6.64 -11.62
N TRP A 38 7.61 6.90 -11.56
CA TRP A 38 6.79 6.51 -10.41
C TRP A 38 6.63 4.99 -10.34
N PRO A 39 6.53 4.40 -9.12
CA PRO A 39 6.16 3.00 -8.95
C PRO A 39 4.85 2.65 -9.65
N SER A 40 4.83 1.49 -10.31
CA SER A 40 3.62 0.99 -10.96
C SER A 40 3.60 -0.55 -10.97
N ALA A 41 2.51 -1.13 -11.47
CA ALA A 41 2.42 -2.57 -11.70
C ALA A 41 3.14 -3.04 -12.98
N ALA A 42 3.65 -2.12 -13.80
CA ALA A 42 4.39 -2.46 -15.02
C ALA A 42 5.79 -2.99 -14.68
N GLU A 43 6.30 -3.88 -15.52
CA GLU A 43 7.69 -4.33 -15.47
C GLU A 43 8.65 -3.15 -15.61
N ASP A 44 9.85 -3.28 -15.04
CA ASP A 44 10.92 -2.28 -15.08
C ASP A 44 10.54 -0.90 -14.49
N THR A 45 9.55 -0.85 -13.58
CA THR A 45 9.27 0.34 -12.76
C THR A 45 9.66 0.10 -11.30
N PRO A 46 9.95 1.16 -10.51
CA PRO A 46 10.29 1.00 -9.11
C PRO A 46 9.25 0.20 -8.33
N ASN A 47 9.70 -0.77 -7.52
CA ASN A 47 8.82 -1.65 -6.76
C ASN A 47 8.70 -1.22 -5.29
N TYR A 48 8.39 0.06 -5.08
CA TYR A 48 8.19 0.65 -3.75
C TYR A 48 6.75 1.11 -3.57
N LEU A 49 6.23 0.94 -2.35
CA LEU A 49 4.85 1.27 -2.04
C LEU A 49 4.64 2.80 -2.07
N PRO A 50 3.82 3.35 -2.98
CA PRO A 50 3.74 4.79 -3.22
C PRO A 50 2.65 5.46 -2.37
N CYS A 51 2.74 5.36 -1.04
CA CYS A 51 1.76 5.93 -0.11
C CYS A 51 2.42 6.72 1.01
N THR A 52 2.01 7.97 1.18
CA THR A 52 2.62 8.91 2.15
C THR A 52 1.76 9.12 3.40
N TRP A 53 0.79 8.23 3.65
CA TRP A 53 0.05 8.23 4.91
C TRP A 53 0.98 7.95 6.09
N ASN A 54 0.54 8.31 7.30
CA ASN A 54 1.29 7.98 8.50
C ASN A 54 1.55 6.47 8.60
N ASN A 55 2.76 6.09 9.00
CA ASN A 55 3.28 4.72 9.04
C ASN A 55 3.51 4.00 7.69
N TYR A 56 3.30 4.67 6.55
CA TYR A 56 3.60 4.09 5.22
C TYR A 56 4.94 4.56 4.65
N TRP A 57 5.58 5.54 5.29
CA TRP A 57 6.91 6.03 4.94
C TRP A 57 7.96 4.93 5.06
N GLU A 58 7.95 4.21 6.17
CA GLU A 58 8.81 3.07 6.47
C GLU A 58 8.47 1.82 5.65
N MET A 59 7.28 1.76 5.05
CA MET A 59 6.83 0.65 4.20
C MET A 59 7.33 0.76 2.75
N GLY A 60 8.06 1.82 2.41
CA GLY A 60 8.70 1.97 1.10
C GLY A 60 8.55 3.34 0.46
N ALA A 61 7.65 4.20 0.95
CA ALA A 61 7.45 5.51 0.32
C ALA A 61 8.67 6.43 0.42
N VAL A 62 9.53 6.26 1.43
CA VAL A 62 10.85 6.94 1.47
C VAL A 62 11.73 6.49 0.30
N LEU A 63 11.76 5.20 -0.01
CA LEU A 63 12.60 4.65 -1.08
C LEU A 63 12.07 5.01 -2.47
N MET A 64 10.75 5.09 -2.64
CA MET A 64 10.13 5.63 -3.85
C MET A 64 10.73 6.99 -4.24
N LEU A 65 10.95 7.90 -3.27
CA LEU A 65 11.48 9.24 -3.56
C LEU A 65 12.90 9.21 -4.13
N CYS A 66 13.68 8.16 -3.84
CA CYS A 66 15.03 7.99 -4.37
C CYS A 66 15.05 7.55 -5.84
N GLU A 67 13.93 7.07 -6.36
CA GLU A 67 13.80 6.51 -7.72
C GLU A 67 13.22 7.52 -8.71
N LEU A 68 12.67 8.64 -8.23
CA LEU A 68 12.03 9.64 -9.09
C LEU A 68 13.04 10.33 -9.99
N GLU A 69 12.66 10.53 -11.23
CA GLU A 69 13.46 11.21 -12.24
C GLU A 69 12.79 12.53 -12.64
N LEU A 70 13.57 13.56 -12.96
CA LEU A 70 13.01 14.77 -13.56
C LEU A 70 12.47 14.45 -14.97
N ALA A 71 11.27 14.93 -15.26
CA ALA A 71 10.68 14.85 -16.60
C ALA A 71 11.60 15.54 -17.62
N LYS A 72 11.75 14.93 -18.80
CA LYS A 72 12.56 15.44 -19.90
C LYS A 72 11.85 16.53 -20.70
#